data_AF-A0A7X8AF03-F1
#
_entry.id   AF-A0A7X8AF03-F1
#
_cell.length_a   1.000
_cell.length_b   1.000
_cell.length_c   1.000
_cell.angle_alpha   90.00
_cell.angle_beta   90.00
_cell.angle_gamma   90.00
#
_symmetry.space_group_name_H-M   'P 1'
#
loop_
_entity.id
_entity.type
_entity.pdbx_description
1 polymer ?
#
loop_
_entity_poly.entity_id
_entity_poly.type
_entity_poly.pdbx_seq_one_letter_code
_entity_poly.pdbx_strand_id
1 'polypeptide(L)'
;MKALRLIAAIMAVLMAFLLCSCGKDKETIGEQLTEEDLEPVSSIVINEEEAAVLNEKVPICLYFGDEQQSKLVKEIRYLDIDEAKKGASTLASAIVKELISGPKAKGLSPVLPEGVSLRSPVTLEGRVATVDLTKEFIDNHPGGKTLEELAVYSIVNALTELKEIERVKIVINGKQAKNFKGNLELDKEFPRNEAIINKEVGMARPEDGGLVPVSGDGSDDAANTLMDEEDPLE
;
A
#
# COMPACT_ATOMS: atom_id res chain seq x y z
N MET A 1 35.36 -50.66 -16.21
CA MET A 1 35.73 -50.98 -14.80
C MET A 1 36.45 -49.86 -14.06
N LYS A 2 37.28 -49.02 -14.69
CA LYS A 2 37.96 -47.89 -14.01
C LYS A 2 37.00 -46.77 -13.57
N ALA A 3 36.03 -46.40 -14.42
CA ALA A 3 35.02 -45.39 -14.09
C ALA A 3 34.06 -45.82 -12.96
N LEU A 4 33.75 -47.12 -12.86
CA LEU A 4 32.88 -47.65 -11.80
C LEU A 4 33.55 -47.61 -10.42
N ARG A 5 34.88 -47.82 -10.36
CA ARG A 5 35.66 -47.68 -9.12
C ARG A 5 35.82 -46.22 -8.69
N LEU A 6 35.87 -45.28 -9.65
CA LEU A 6 35.95 -43.85 -9.36
C LEU A 6 34.63 -43.32 -8.76
N ILE A 7 33.49 -43.74 -9.32
CA ILE A 7 32.17 -43.35 -8.82
C ILE A 7 31.91 -43.93 -7.43
N ALA A 8 32.31 -45.19 -7.18
CA ALA A 8 32.20 -45.81 -5.85
C ALA A 8 33.05 -45.09 -4.80
N ALA A 9 34.25 -44.62 -5.16
CA ALA A 9 35.11 -43.85 -4.26
C ALA A 9 34.53 -42.46 -3.93
N ILE A 10 33.93 -41.77 -4.91
CA ILE A 10 33.31 -40.46 -4.70
C ILE A 10 32.06 -40.58 -3.80
N MET A 11 31.24 -41.61 -4.01
CA MET A 11 30.06 -41.87 -3.17
C MET A 11 30.45 -42.23 -1.73
N ALA A 12 31.54 -42.97 -1.52
CA ALA A 12 32.04 -43.31 -0.19
C ALA A 12 32.56 -42.08 0.58
N VAL A 13 33.18 -41.11 -0.11
CA VAL A 13 33.64 -39.86 0.51
C VAL A 13 32.47 -38.95 0.86
N LEU A 14 31.45 -38.86 0.01
CA LEU A 14 30.24 -38.05 0.24
C LEU A 14 29.39 -38.58 1.41
N MET A 15 29.39 -39.90 1.64
CA MET A 15 28.68 -40.52 2.75
C MET A 15 29.41 -40.36 4.10
N ALA A 16 30.73 -40.12 4.08
CA ALA A 16 31.54 -39.88 5.27
C ALA A 16 31.41 -38.43 5.82
N PHE A 17 31.06 -37.46 4.97
CA PHE A 17 30.85 -36.06 5.40
C PHE A 17 29.49 -35.81 6.08
N LEU A 18 28.55 -36.76 6.04
CA LEU A 18 27.18 -36.59 6.55
C LEU A 18 26.95 -37.10 7.98
N LEU A 19 27.99 -37.52 8.72
CA LEU A 19 27.83 -38.13 10.05
C LEU A 19 28.57 -37.45 11.22
N CYS A 20 29.05 -36.22 11.10
CA CYS A 20 29.62 -35.49 12.24
C CYS A 20 29.31 -34.00 12.18
N SER A 21 28.18 -33.55 12.78
CA SER A 21 28.14 -32.28 13.51
C SER A 21 26.85 -32.15 14.34
N CYS A 22 26.79 -32.92 15.43
CA CYS A 22 26.01 -32.59 16.62
C CYS A 22 26.84 -33.05 17.81
N GLY A 23 27.39 -32.10 18.58
CA GLY A 23 28.29 -32.39 19.68
C GLY A 23 28.45 -31.17 20.59
N LYS A 24 27.79 -31.26 21.74
CA LYS A 24 27.58 -30.30 22.82
C LYS A 24 28.64 -30.61 23.89
N ASP A 25 29.37 -29.63 24.43
CA ASP A 25 30.12 -29.81 25.67
C ASP A 25 30.03 -28.57 26.57
N LYS A 26 29.72 -28.85 27.84
CA LYS A 26 29.63 -27.94 28.98
C LYS A 26 30.98 -27.95 29.70
N GLU A 27 31.48 -26.79 30.10
CA GLU A 27 32.20 -26.65 31.38
C GLU A 27 31.81 -25.34 32.08
N THR A 28 31.64 -25.46 33.39
CA THR A 28 31.19 -24.44 34.35
C THR A 28 32.41 -23.92 35.09
N ILE A 29 32.65 -22.60 35.08
CA ILE A 29 33.26 -21.87 36.21
C ILE A 29 32.55 -20.52 36.27
N GLY A 30 31.88 -20.27 37.39
CA GLY A 30 31.23 -19.00 37.66
C GLY A 30 32.21 -17.99 38.25
N GLU A 31 31.99 -16.73 37.93
CA GLU A 31 32.00 -15.65 38.91
C GLU A 31 31.10 -14.53 38.40
N GLN A 32 30.37 -13.96 39.35
CA GLN A 32 29.30 -12.99 39.21
C GLN A 32 29.78 -11.70 38.54
N LEU A 33 28.88 -10.96 37.89
CA LEU A 33 28.52 -9.59 38.29
C LEU A 33 27.41 -9.04 37.36
N THR A 34 26.34 -8.63 38.05
CA THR A 34 25.35 -7.59 37.73
C THR A 34 24.47 -7.76 36.48
N GLU A 35 23.27 -8.29 36.76
CA GLU A 35 22.03 -7.86 36.13
C GLU A 35 21.85 -6.35 36.35
N GLU A 36 21.63 -5.58 35.28
CA GLU A 36 20.79 -4.37 35.27
C GLU A 36 20.57 -3.93 33.81
N ASP A 37 19.30 -3.66 33.50
CA ASP A 37 18.75 -2.97 32.34
C ASP A 37 18.81 -3.59 30.95
N LEU A 38 17.87 -4.51 30.69
CA LEU A 38 17.07 -4.47 29.47
C LEU A 38 15.60 -4.73 29.82
N GLU A 39 14.95 -3.75 30.43
CA GLU A 39 13.48 -3.72 30.40
C GLU A 39 13.04 -3.37 28.97
N PRO A 40 12.24 -4.21 28.29
CA PRO A 40 11.48 -3.73 27.15
C PRO A 40 10.38 -2.78 27.68
N VAL A 41 10.67 -1.49 27.71
CA VAL A 41 9.63 -0.45 27.79
C VAL A 41 8.89 -0.39 26.46
N SER A 42 7.87 -1.24 26.33
CA SER A 42 6.65 -0.96 25.57
C SER A 42 5.60 -2.01 25.93
N SER A 43 5.03 -1.89 27.13
CA SER A 43 3.70 -2.43 27.39
C SER A 43 2.67 -1.33 27.12
N ILE A 44 2.41 -1.04 25.85
CA ILE A 44 1.08 -0.52 25.52
C ILE A 44 0.16 -1.74 25.63
N VAL A 45 -0.61 -1.80 26.72
CA VAL A 45 -1.71 -2.76 26.86
C VAL A 45 -2.78 -2.33 25.87
N ILE A 46 -2.66 -2.79 24.63
CA ILE A 46 -3.72 -2.63 23.63
C ILE A 46 -4.86 -3.55 24.09
N ASN A 47 -6.01 -2.96 24.40
CA ASN A 47 -7.24 -3.71 24.64
C ASN A 47 -7.54 -4.55 23.38
N GLU A 48 -8.08 -5.75 23.56
CA GLU A 48 -8.51 -6.66 22.49
C GLU A 48 -9.42 -5.96 21.45
N GLU A 49 -10.19 -4.97 21.90
CA GLU A 49 -11.02 -4.09 21.06
C GLU A 49 -10.20 -3.11 20.20
N GLU A 50 -9.11 -2.53 20.71
CA GLU A 50 -8.22 -1.64 19.94
C GLU A 50 -7.34 -2.42 18.95
N ALA A 51 -6.97 -3.66 19.28
CA ALA A 51 -6.28 -4.57 18.37
C ALA A 51 -7.20 -5.06 17.23
N ALA A 52 -8.50 -5.21 17.50
CA ALA A 52 -9.49 -5.58 16.50
C ALA A 52 -9.70 -4.47 15.46
N VAL A 53 -9.75 -3.20 15.87
CA VAL A 53 -9.92 -2.05 14.95
C VAL A 53 -8.73 -1.90 13.98
N LEU A 54 -7.51 -2.28 14.40
CA LEU A 54 -6.34 -2.28 13.51
C LEU A 54 -6.35 -3.43 12.48
N ASN A 55 -7.13 -4.48 12.73
CA ASN A 55 -7.25 -5.68 11.88
C ASN A 55 -8.41 -5.61 10.85
N GLU A 56 -9.20 -4.54 10.89
CA GLU A 56 -10.37 -4.37 10.02
C GLU A 56 -10.09 -3.63 8.72
N LYS A 57 -8.85 -3.20 8.46
CA LYS A 57 -8.55 -2.41 7.26
C LYS A 57 -7.45 -3.00 6.39
N VAL A 58 -7.67 -2.97 5.09
CA VAL A 58 -6.75 -3.44 4.05
C VAL A 58 -6.15 -2.25 3.31
N PRO A 59 -4.80 -2.14 3.24
CA PRO A 59 -4.16 -1.08 2.49
C PRO A 59 -4.34 -1.30 0.98
N ILE A 60 -4.70 -0.26 0.27
CA ILE A 60 -4.76 -0.20 -1.19
C ILE A 60 -3.79 0.89 -1.70
N CYS A 61 -3.19 0.64 -2.85
CA CYS A 61 -2.32 1.59 -3.52
C CYS A 61 -3.09 2.30 -4.64
N LEU A 62 -3.16 3.61 -4.56
CA LEU A 62 -3.74 4.50 -5.55
C LEU A 62 -2.62 5.30 -6.22
N TYR A 63 -2.85 5.73 -7.45
CA TYR A 63 -1.87 6.46 -8.24
C TYR A 63 -2.49 7.74 -8.79
N PHE A 64 -1.96 8.87 -8.36
CA PHE A 64 -2.43 10.21 -8.77
C PHE A 64 -1.29 10.98 -9.45
N GLY A 65 -1.58 12.10 -10.08
CA GLY A 65 -0.55 12.95 -10.68
C GLY A 65 0.26 13.67 -9.60
N ASP A 66 1.52 13.96 -9.88
CA ASP A 66 2.26 15.00 -9.15
C ASP A 66 1.68 16.40 -9.42
N GLU A 67 2.20 17.43 -8.75
CA GLU A 67 1.78 18.82 -8.94
C GLU A 67 1.91 19.31 -10.39
N GLN A 68 2.85 18.74 -11.15
CA GLN A 68 3.15 19.12 -12.53
C GLN A 68 2.40 18.26 -13.57
N GLN A 69 1.63 17.25 -13.14
CA GLN A 69 1.01 16.26 -14.01
C GLN A 69 1.99 15.64 -15.01
N SER A 70 3.16 15.24 -14.52
CA SER A 70 4.26 14.66 -15.29
C SER A 70 4.46 13.17 -14.99
N LYS A 71 4.18 12.75 -13.75
CA LYS A 71 4.36 11.39 -13.25
C LYS A 71 3.24 10.99 -12.30
N LEU A 72 3.08 9.68 -12.10
CA LEU A 72 2.20 9.13 -11.09
C LEU A 72 2.92 9.00 -9.74
N VAL A 73 2.28 9.47 -8.67
CA VAL A 73 2.74 9.31 -7.30
C VAL A 73 1.77 8.38 -6.57
N LYS A 74 2.34 7.48 -5.75
CA LYS A 74 1.57 6.51 -4.97
C LYS A 74 0.99 7.15 -3.71
N GLU A 75 -0.32 7.00 -3.54
CA GLU A 75 -1.05 7.29 -2.30
C GLU A 75 -1.58 5.97 -1.72
N ILE A 76 -1.35 5.72 -0.44
CA ILE A 76 -1.91 4.53 0.24
C ILE A 76 -3.17 4.92 0.98
N ARG A 77 -4.26 4.19 0.73
CA ARG A 77 -5.51 4.28 1.48
C ARG A 77 -5.85 2.97 2.15
N TYR A 78 -6.83 2.99 3.03
CA TYR A 78 -7.29 1.84 3.77
C TYR A 78 -8.79 1.64 3.49
N LEU A 79 -9.16 0.44 3.07
CA LEU A 79 -10.55 0.01 2.90
C LEU A 79 -10.91 -1.01 3.97
N ASP A 80 -12.20 -1.15 4.29
CA ASP A 80 -12.63 -2.14 5.27
C ASP A 80 -12.42 -3.57 4.75
N ILE A 81 -12.01 -4.48 5.65
CA ILE A 81 -11.65 -5.85 5.34
C ILE A 81 -12.82 -6.65 4.78
N ASP A 82 -14.04 -6.28 5.15
CA ASP A 82 -15.26 -6.86 4.62
C ASP A 82 -15.44 -6.55 3.14
N GLU A 83 -14.93 -5.42 2.64
CA GLU A 83 -14.89 -5.15 1.21
C GLU A 83 -13.83 -6.00 0.50
N ALA A 84 -12.65 -6.14 1.11
CA ALA A 84 -11.56 -6.95 0.55
C ALA A 84 -11.90 -8.44 0.47
N LYS A 85 -12.63 -8.98 1.45
CA LYS A 85 -13.06 -10.39 1.50
C LYS A 85 -14.12 -10.76 0.45
N LYS A 86 -14.80 -9.78 -0.17
CA LYS A 86 -15.80 -10.01 -1.23
C LYS A 86 -15.18 -10.41 -2.58
N GLY A 87 -13.87 -10.52 -2.66
CA GLY A 87 -13.13 -11.01 -3.82
C GLY A 87 -12.51 -9.90 -4.69
N ALA A 88 -11.59 -10.31 -5.57
CA ALA A 88 -10.75 -9.40 -6.35
C ALA A 88 -11.54 -8.42 -7.23
N SER A 89 -12.66 -8.85 -7.82
CA SER A 89 -13.54 -7.99 -8.63
C SER A 89 -14.18 -6.87 -7.81
N THR A 90 -14.64 -7.17 -6.59
CA THR A 90 -15.22 -6.18 -5.68
C THR A 90 -14.16 -5.18 -5.22
N LEU A 91 -12.99 -5.67 -4.82
CA LEU A 91 -11.87 -4.83 -4.41
C LEU A 91 -11.37 -3.93 -5.55
N ALA A 92 -11.24 -4.47 -6.77
CA ALA A 92 -10.90 -3.69 -7.97
C ALA A 92 -11.93 -2.58 -8.22
N SER A 93 -13.21 -2.85 -8.05
CA SER A 93 -14.28 -1.86 -8.19
C SER A 93 -14.17 -0.75 -7.14
N ALA A 94 -13.82 -1.08 -5.90
CA ALA A 94 -13.59 -0.11 -4.83
C ALA A 94 -12.37 0.77 -5.12
N ILE A 95 -11.26 0.18 -5.58
CA ILE A 95 -10.05 0.91 -6.00
C ILE A 95 -10.38 1.94 -7.09
N VAL A 96 -11.12 1.54 -8.14
CA VAL A 96 -11.49 2.48 -9.21
C VAL A 96 -12.36 3.62 -8.69
N LYS A 97 -13.31 3.34 -7.78
CA LYS A 97 -14.12 4.39 -7.14
C LYS A 97 -13.26 5.35 -6.33
N GLU A 98 -12.29 4.86 -5.57
CA GLU A 98 -11.37 5.70 -4.81
C GLU A 98 -10.46 6.57 -5.68
N LEU A 99 -10.06 6.07 -6.87
CA LEU A 99 -9.36 6.90 -7.87
C LEU A 99 -10.27 8.00 -8.41
N ILE A 100 -11.53 7.69 -8.71
CA ILE A 100 -12.52 8.66 -9.22
C ILE A 100 -12.79 9.76 -8.18
N SER A 101 -12.79 9.42 -6.89
CA SER A 101 -12.92 10.39 -5.80
C SER A 101 -11.76 11.39 -5.70
N GLY A 102 -10.65 11.15 -6.41
CA GLY A 102 -9.48 12.03 -6.43
C GLY A 102 -8.53 11.82 -5.23
N PRO A 103 -7.35 12.46 -5.24
CA PRO A 103 -6.34 12.33 -4.18
C PRO A 103 -6.78 12.96 -2.85
N LYS A 104 -6.23 12.48 -1.73
CA LYS A 104 -6.41 13.06 -0.39
C LYS A 104 -5.13 13.66 0.16
N ALA A 105 -3.97 13.19 -0.29
CA ALA A 105 -2.70 13.75 0.13
C ALA A 105 -2.41 15.09 -0.57
N LYS A 106 -1.74 16.00 0.14
CA LYS A 106 -1.28 17.28 -0.41
C LYS A 106 -0.22 17.05 -1.49
N GLY A 107 -0.14 17.96 -2.45
CA GLY A 107 0.83 17.90 -3.55
C GLY A 107 0.51 16.85 -4.63
N LEU A 108 -0.69 16.25 -4.58
CA LEU A 108 -1.19 15.34 -5.61
C LEU A 108 -2.31 16.00 -6.40
N SER A 109 -2.43 15.62 -7.68
CA SER A 109 -3.45 16.11 -8.59
C SER A 109 -4.32 14.95 -9.12
N PRO A 110 -5.64 15.17 -9.29
CA PRO A 110 -6.49 14.20 -9.97
C PRO A 110 -6.05 14.07 -11.43
N VAL A 111 -6.14 12.84 -11.94
CA VAL A 111 -5.79 12.49 -13.34
C VAL A 111 -6.98 11.97 -14.12
N LEU A 112 -8.07 11.64 -13.43
CA LEU A 112 -9.34 11.29 -14.06
C LEU A 112 -10.16 12.58 -14.25
N PRO A 113 -10.82 12.75 -15.40
CA PRO A 113 -11.58 13.96 -15.68
C PRO A 113 -12.86 14.02 -14.84
N GLU A 114 -13.33 15.24 -14.59
CA GLU A 114 -14.55 15.46 -13.82
C GLU A 114 -15.77 14.78 -14.43
N GLY A 115 -16.67 14.28 -13.58
CA GLY A 115 -17.91 13.64 -14.01
C GLY A 115 -17.77 12.20 -14.51
N VAL A 116 -16.56 11.64 -14.53
CA VAL A 116 -16.39 10.20 -14.80
C VAL A 116 -17.04 9.36 -13.70
N SER A 117 -17.62 8.22 -14.08
CA SER A 117 -18.14 7.24 -13.12
C SER A 117 -17.92 5.82 -13.62
N LEU A 118 -17.84 4.88 -12.68
CA LEU A 118 -17.82 3.45 -12.96
C LEU A 118 -19.26 2.97 -13.22
N ARG A 119 -19.54 2.44 -14.42
CA ARG A 119 -20.90 2.05 -14.84
C ARG A 119 -21.35 0.70 -14.31
N SER A 120 -20.40 -0.21 -14.14
CA SER A 120 -20.64 -1.55 -13.63
C SER A 120 -19.47 -2.00 -12.76
N PRO A 121 -19.66 -2.98 -11.86
CA PRO A 121 -18.54 -3.62 -11.18
C PRO A 121 -17.47 -4.07 -12.18
N VAL A 122 -16.20 -3.93 -11.81
CA VAL A 122 -15.06 -4.37 -12.60
C VAL A 122 -15.14 -5.89 -12.78
N THR A 123 -15.12 -6.37 -14.01
CA THR A 123 -15.17 -7.81 -14.28
C THR A 123 -13.76 -8.37 -14.48
N LEU A 124 -13.56 -9.63 -14.08
CA LEU A 124 -12.29 -10.33 -14.23
C LEU A 124 -12.46 -11.53 -15.16
N GLU A 125 -11.67 -11.56 -16.23
CA GLU A 125 -11.59 -12.68 -17.16
C GLU A 125 -10.12 -13.15 -17.24
N GLY A 126 -9.81 -14.28 -16.61
CA GLY A 126 -8.42 -14.72 -16.45
C GLY A 126 -7.62 -13.74 -15.58
N ARG A 127 -6.58 -13.12 -16.16
CA ARG A 127 -5.76 -12.06 -15.51
C ARG A 127 -6.01 -10.66 -16.07
N VAL A 128 -7.15 -10.48 -16.75
CA VAL A 128 -7.55 -9.21 -17.37
C VAL A 128 -8.75 -8.63 -16.63
N ALA A 129 -8.62 -7.39 -16.17
CA ALA A 129 -9.72 -6.64 -15.56
C ALA A 129 -10.38 -5.71 -16.58
N THR A 130 -11.70 -5.78 -16.74
CA THR A 130 -12.44 -4.85 -17.60
C THR A 130 -13.13 -3.78 -16.77
N VAL A 131 -12.81 -2.52 -17.06
CA VAL A 131 -13.35 -1.33 -16.39
C VAL A 131 -14.28 -0.60 -17.35
N ASP A 132 -15.58 -0.58 -17.05
CA ASP A 132 -16.59 0.17 -17.83
C ASP A 132 -16.83 1.55 -17.24
N LEU A 133 -16.35 2.58 -17.94
CA LEU A 133 -16.48 3.97 -17.52
C LEU A 133 -17.55 4.70 -18.34
N THR A 134 -18.06 5.79 -17.79
CA THR A 134 -18.95 6.69 -18.53
C THR A 134 -18.18 7.48 -19.61
N LYS A 135 -18.91 8.06 -20.57
CA LYS A 135 -18.31 8.80 -21.70
C LYS A 135 -17.48 10.02 -21.27
N GLU A 136 -17.76 10.57 -20.10
CA GLU A 136 -17.06 11.71 -19.50
C GLU A 136 -15.56 11.43 -19.33
N PHE A 137 -15.17 10.14 -19.18
CA PHE A 137 -13.76 9.74 -19.20
C PHE A 137 -13.05 10.23 -20.47
N ILE A 138 -13.73 10.20 -21.62
CA ILE A 138 -13.21 10.75 -22.87
C ILE A 138 -13.60 12.21 -22.99
N ASP A 139 -14.89 12.53 -22.96
CA ASP A 139 -15.42 13.83 -23.37
C ASP A 139 -14.79 14.99 -22.57
N ASN A 140 -14.66 14.83 -21.26
CA ASN A 140 -14.17 15.86 -20.34
C ASN A 140 -12.64 15.86 -20.19
N HIS A 141 -11.93 14.91 -20.80
CA HIS A 141 -10.48 14.87 -20.71
C HIS A 141 -9.85 16.03 -21.51
N PRO A 142 -8.88 16.78 -20.96
CA PRO A 142 -8.25 17.91 -21.65
C PRO A 142 -7.43 17.48 -22.88
N GLY A 143 -7.08 16.20 -22.95
CA GLY A 143 -6.23 15.64 -23.99
C GLY A 143 -4.75 15.89 -23.73
N GLY A 144 -3.92 15.52 -24.69
CA GLY A 144 -2.47 15.62 -24.58
C GLY A 144 -1.86 14.31 -24.12
N LYS A 145 -0.83 13.87 -24.83
CA LYS A 145 -0.25 12.53 -24.68
C LYS A 145 0.08 12.16 -23.23
N THR A 146 0.76 13.05 -22.50
CA THR A 146 1.14 12.79 -21.10
C THR A 146 -0.08 12.62 -20.20
N LEU A 147 -1.07 13.51 -20.30
CA LEU A 147 -2.26 13.45 -19.46
C LEU A 147 -3.11 12.21 -19.76
N GLU A 148 -3.23 11.85 -21.05
CA GLU A 148 -3.91 10.64 -21.48
C GLU A 148 -3.24 9.38 -20.91
N GLU A 149 -1.91 9.32 -20.95
CA GLU A 149 -1.13 8.23 -20.35
C GLU A 149 -1.31 8.19 -18.83
N LEU A 150 -1.28 9.33 -18.13
CA LEU A 150 -1.48 9.39 -16.68
C LEU A 150 -2.87 8.90 -16.27
N ALA A 151 -3.92 9.31 -16.98
CA ALA A 151 -5.29 8.90 -16.69
C ALA A 151 -5.47 7.38 -16.83
N VAL A 152 -4.96 6.79 -17.91
CA VAL A 152 -5.03 5.33 -18.13
C VAL A 152 -4.16 4.60 -17.11
N TYR A 153 -2.89 4.98 -16.97
CA TYR A 153 -1.96 4.24 -16.12
C TYR A 153 -2.21 4.44 -14.62
N SER A 154 -2.96 5.45 -14.20
CA SER A 154 -3.50 5.55 -12.84
C SER A 154 -4.39 4.36 -12.49
N ILE A 155 -5.35 4.05 -13.36
CA ILE A 155 -6.24 2.90 -13.21
C ILE A 155 -5.46 1.59 -13.34
N VAL A 156 -4.64 1.47 -14.39
CA VAL A 156 -3.89 0.24 -14.68
C VAL A 156 -2.92 -0.10 -13.55
N ASN A 157 -2.13 0.87 -13.09
CA ASN A 157 -1.14 0.61 -12.05
C ASN A 157 -1.79 0.35 -10.70
N ALA A 158 -2.94 0.96 -10.37
CA ALA A 158 -3.66 0.65 -9.14
C ALA A 158 -4.25 -0.76 -9.17
N LEU A 159 -4.90 -1.15 -10.28
CA LEU A 159 -5.53 -2.48 -10.39
C LEU A 159 -4.51 -3.61 -10.45
N THR A 160 -3.35 -3.38 -11.09
CA THR A 160 -2.27 -4.38 -11.16
C THR A 160 -1.47 -4.54 -9.87
N GLU A 161 -1.83 -3.84 -8.78
CA GLU A 161 -1.37 -4.17 -7.43
C GLU A 161 -2.07 -5.43 -6.88
N LEU A 162 -3.26 -5.75 -7.41
CA LEU A 162 -3.94 -7.00 -7.13
C LEU A 162 -3.25 -8.12 -7.93
N LYS A 163 -2.78 -9.16 -7.25
CA LYS A 163 -1.99 -10.26 -7.84
C LYS A 163 -2.77 -11.05 -8.90
N GLU A 164 -4.09 -10.96 -8.86
CA GLU A 164 -5.02 -11.56 -9.79
C GLU A 164 -5.10 -10.82 -11.14
N ILE A 165 -4.61 -9.58 -11.21
CA ILE A 165 -4.73 -8.68 -12.36
C ILE A 165 -3.35 -8.37 -12.94
N GLU A 166 -3.11 -8.77 -14.19
CA GLU A 166 -1.89 -8.40 -14.93
C GLU A 166 -2.12 -7.29 -15.94
N ARG A 167 -3.34 -7.23 -16.48
CA ARG A 167 -3.72 -6.32 -17.56
C ARG A 167 -5.09 -5.74 -17.30
N VAL A 168 -5.32 -4.54 -17.81
CA VAL A 168 -6.59 -3.84 -17.70
C VAL A 168 -7.09 -3.45 -19.08
N LYS A 169 -8.38 -3.68 -19.33
CA LYS A 169 -9.11 -3.24 -20.50
C LYS A 169 -10.08 -2.14 -20.08
N ILE A 170 -10.05 -1.00 -20.77
CA ILE A 170 -10.98 0.11 -20.52
C ILE A 170 -12.04 0.10 -21.62
N VAL A 171 -13.31 0.11 -21.21
CA VAL A 171 -14.46 0.25 -22.12
C VAL A 171 -15.29 1.45 -21.70
N ILE A 172 -15.97 2.05 -22.68
CA ILE A 172 -16.74 3.28 -22.50
C ILE A 172 -18.19 3.00 -22.85
N ASN A 173 -19.09 3.19 -21.89
CA ASN A 173 -20.51 2.90 -22.05
C ASN A 173 -20.78 1.47 -22.56
N GLY A 174 -20.05 0.48 -22.03
CA GLY A 174 -20.15 -0.92 -22.41
C GLY A 174 -19.60 -1.26 -23.79
N LYS A 175 -18.92 -0.31 -24.47
CA LYS A 175 -18.35 -0.50 -25.81
C LYS A 175 -16.86 -0.19 -25.82
N GLN A 176 -16.13 -0.89 -26.68
CA GLN A 176 -14.72 -0.61 -26.90
C GLN A 176 -14.57 0.76 -27.59
N ALA A 177 -13.79 1.64 -26.98
CA ALA A 177 -13.39 2.90 -27.59
C ALA A 177 -12.06 2.68 -28.32
N LYS A 178 -11.90 3.28 -29.51
CA LYS A 178 -10.66 3.14 -30.27
C LYS A 178 -9.59 4.12 -29.81
N ASN A 179 -9.94 5.42 -29.73
CA ASN A 179 -9.00 6.48 -29.40
C ASN A 179 -9.43 7.21 -28.13
N PHE A 180 -8.45 7.57 -27.32
CA PHE A 180 -8.59 8.50 -26.22
C PHE A 180 -7.95 9.83 -26.65
N LYS A 181 -8.77 10.81 -27.01
CA LYS A 181 -8.36 12.18 -27.42
C LYS A 181 -7.27 12.29 -28.52
N GLY A 182 -6.87 11.16 -29.13
CA GLY A 182 -6.05 11.10 -30.35
C GLY A 182 -4.61 10.65 -30.15
N ASN A 183 -4.08 10.52 -28.92
CA ASN A 183 -2.69 10.09 -28.71
C ASN A 183 -2.56 8.68 -28.11
N LEU A 184 -3.65 8.13 -27.56
CA LEU A 184 -3.66 6.80 -26.98
C LEU A 184 -4.82 5.93 -27.50
N GLU A 185 -4.50 4.73 -27.97
CA GLU A 185 -5.51 3.75 -28.40
C GLU A 185 -6.03 2.96 -27.19
N LEU A 186 -7.35 2.90 -26.99
CA LEU A 186 -8.03 2.19 -25.89
C LEU A 186 -8.54 0.80 -26.28
N ASP A 187 -8.39 0.40 -27.54
CA ASP A 187 -8.87 -0.90 -28.04
C ASP A 187 -7.94 -2.07 -27.70
N LYS A 188 -7.04 -1.88 -26.73
CA LYS A 188 -6.07 -2.88 -26.26
C LYS A 188 -6.15 -3.09 -24.75
N GLU A 189 -5.48 -4.13 -24.29
CA GLU A 189 -5.22 -4.39 -22.89
C GLU A 189 -3.91 -3.69 -22.46
N PHE A 190 -3.92 -3.06 -21.30
CA PHE A 190 -2.79 -2.32 -20.77
C PHE A 190 -2.13 -3.11 -19.62
N PRO A 191 -0.86 -3.51 -19.76
CA PRO A 191 -0.08 -4.02 -18.64
C PRO A 191 0.40 -2.87 -17.75
N ARG A 192 0.83 -3.21 -16.53
CA ARG A 192 1.49 -2.28 -15.62
C ARG A 192 2.63 -1.53 -16.31
N ASN A 193 2.75 -0.23 -16.03
CA ASN A 193 3.84 0.60 -16.51
C ASN A 193 4.50 1.34 -15.33
N GLU A 194 5.67 0.89 -14.90
CA GLU A 194 6.40 1.53 -13.80
C GLU A 194 7.17 2.78 -14.22
N ALA A 195 7.45 2.97 -15.51
CA ALA A 195 8.28 4.09 -15.98
C ALA A 195 7.60 5.45 -15.78
N ILE A 196 6.28 5.46 -15.66
CA ILE A 196 5.47 6.65 -15.39
C ILE A 196 5.31 6.94 -13.89
N ILE A 197 5.72 6.03 -13.01
CA ILE A 197 5.65 6.21 -11.56
C ILE A 197 6.88 6.97 -11.07
N ASN A 198 6.66 8.03 -10.30
CA ASN A 198 7.70 8.70 -9.54
C ASN A 198 8.11 7.82 -8.35
N LYS A 199 9.34 7.30 -8.39
CA LYS A 199 9.89 6.42 -7.35
C LYS A 199 10.55 7.17 -6.18
N GLU A 200 10.79 8.47 -6.34
CA GLU A 200 11.51 9.30 -5.37
C GLU A 200 10.58 9.97 -4.35
N VAL A 201 9.36 10.34 -4.76
CA VAL A 201 8.34 10.97 -3.89
C VAL A 201 7.52 9.90 -3.14
N GLY A 202 8.21 8.89 -2.60
CA GLY A 202 7.61 7.68 -2.06
C GLY A 202 6.58 7.94 -0.94
N MET A 203 5.36 7.46 -1.19
CA MET A 203 4.24 7.35 -0.23
C MET A 203 3.73 8.68 0.34
N ALA A 204 2.96 9.41 -0.47
CA ALA A 204 2.10 10.46 0.04
C ALA A 204 1.00 9.77 0.89
N ARG A 205 1.11 9.86 2.21
CA ARG A 205 0.08 9.35 3.13
C ARG A 205 -0.93 10.47 3.34
N PRO A 206 -2.25 10.19 3.32
CA PRO A 206 -3.24 11.18 3.75
C PRO A 206 -2.85 11.67 5.14
N GLU A 207 -2.81 12.97 5.39
CA GLU A 207 -2.64 13.46 6.75
C GLU A 207 -3.83 12.96 7.57
N ASP A 208 -3.54 12.14 8.58
CA ASP A 208 -4.51 11.28 9.26
C ASP A 208 -5.78 12.03 9.61
N GLY A 209 -6.92 11.44 9.23
CA GLY A 209 -8.22 11.86 9.73
C GLY A 209 -8.27 11.66 11.24
N GLY A 210 -7.99 12.73 11.99
CA GLY A 210 -8.48 12.93 13.36
C GLY A 210 -8.04 11.90 14.41
N LEU A 211 -6.79 11.46 14.42
CA LEU A 211 -6.20 10.84 15.62
C LEU A 211 -5.35 11.88 16.34
N VAL A 212 -5.97 12.60 17.26
CA VAL A 212 -5.24 13.41 18.23
C VAL A 212 -4.54 12.43 19.17
N PRO A 213 -3.21 12.52 19.39
CA PRO A 213 -2.59 11.73 20.43
C PRO A 213 -3.21 12.15 21.76
N VAL A 214 -3.84 11.19 22.46
CA VAL A 214 -4.18 11.37 23.87
C VAL A 214 -2.85 11.46 24.60
N SER A 215 -2.47 12.69 24.97
CA SER A 215 -1.39 12.94 25.92
C SER A 215 -1.84 12.36 27.27
N GLY A 216 -1.49 11.11 27.50
CA GLY A 216 -1.55 10.46 28.81
C GLY A 216 -0.34 10.88 29.62
N ASP A 217 -0.51 11.94 30.40
CA ASP A 217 0.31 12.28 31.56
C ASP A 217 -0.70 12.73 32.62
N GLY A 218 -0.90 11.86 33.60
CA GLY A 218 -1.42 12.24 34.89
C GLY A 218 -0.50 11.68 35.95
N SER A 219 0.03 12.55 36.81
CA SER A 219 -0.10 12.38 38.26
C SER A 219 0.43 13.62 38.98
N ASP A 220 -0.50 14.28 39.67
CA ASP A 220 -0.41 14.71 41.07
C ASP A 220 0.82 15.50 41.54
N ASP A 221 0.58 16.74 41.98
CA ASP A 221 1.04 17.11 43.32
C ASP A 221 0.20 18.23 43.94
N ALA A 222 -0.16 18.00 45.19
CA ALA A 222 -1.01 18.82 46.02
C ALA A 222 -0.30 20.05 46.58
N ALA A 223 -1.08 21.11 46.77
CA ALA A 223 -0.99 22.12 47.82
C ALA A 223 0.37 22.78 48.10
N ASN A 224 0.48 24.07 47.78
CA ASN A 224 0.93 25.03 48.78
C ASN A 224 0.24 26.39 48.63
N THR A 225 -0.57 26.73 49.63
CA THR A 225 -0.98 28.08 50.00
C THR A 225 0.28 28.90 50.29
N LEU A 226 0.35 30.17 49.87
CA LEU A 226 0.84 31.28 50.69
C LEU A 226 0.47 32.63 50.04
N MET A 227 -0.08 33.50 50.87
CA MET A 227 -0.46 34.89 50.64
C MET A 227 0.77 35.77 50.38
N ASP A 228 0.56 36.85 49.62
CA ASP A 228 1.11 38.21 49.82
C ASP A 228 0.22 39.12 48.94
N GLU A 229 -0.79 39.82 49.48
CA GLU A 229 -0.71 41.19 50.05
C GLU A 229 0.06 42.18 49.16
N GLU A 230 -0.66 42.96 48.35
CA GLU A 230 -0.87 44.41 48.56
C GLU A 230 -1.47 45.09 47.32
N ASP A 231 -2.21 46.15 47.61
CA ASP A 231 -3.27 46.84 46.87
C ASP A 231 -2.71 48.00 45.98
N PRO A 232 -3.50 49.03 45.63
CA PRO A 232 -4.10 49.31 44.32
C PRO A 232 -3.38 50.44 43.54
N LEU A 233 -3.88 50.78 42.35
CA LEU A 233 -4.44 52.12 42.05
C LEU A 233 -4.70 52.33 40.53
N GLU A 234 -5.85 52.95 40.28
CA GLU A 234 -6.37 53.61 39.05
C GLU A 234 -6.99 52.78 37.92
#